data_AF-A0A964Z844-F1
#
_entry.id   AF-A0A964Z844-F1
#
_cell.length_a   1.000
_cell.length_b   1.000
_cell.length_c   1.000
_cell.angle_alpha   90.00
_cell.angle_beta   90.00
_cell.angle_gamma   90.00
#
_symmetry.space_group_name_H-M   'P 1'
#
loop_
_entity.id
_entity.type
_entity.pdbx_description
1 polymer ?
#
loop_
_entity_poly.entity_id
_entity_poly.type
_entity_poly.pdbx_seq_one_letter_code
_entity_poly.pdbx_strand_id
1 'polypeptide(L)'
;MHATDLAIVGWSATDLVARQLISVVVLSMLCGVGGSLLVGGVYAVGFVTFGALIGLTAPVAMLRARAKTRRRTFVHAFSAYLDLVNVMLAGGAGIETALVAAADAGDGWAFDALRTGLDRARLSRRSPWSELRTLGMRWGLNEVVEVAGSMNLSGVHGARIRSSLAARADSMRARQVAEIEA
;
A
#
# COMPACT_ATOMS: atom_id res chain seq x y z
N MET A 1 2.02 -8.80 13.11
CA MET A 1 2.62 -8.92 11.76
C MET A 1 1.69 -9.58 10.71
N HIS A 2 0.52 -10.13 11.08
CA HIS A 2 -0.40 -10.81 10.14
C HIS A 2 -1.46 -9.91 9.47
N ALA A 3 -1.76 -8.73 10.02
CA ALA A 3 -2.83 -7.85 9.50
C ALA A 3 -2.41 -7.02 8.27
N THR A 4 -1.12 -6.73 8.15
CA THR A 4 -0.51 -5.96 7.07
C THR A 4 -0.67 -6.62 5.70
N ASP A 5 -0.38 -7.92 5.63
CA ASP A 5 -0.35 -8.65 4.35
C ASP A 5 -1.76 -8.95 3.83
N LEU A 6 -2.78 -8.94 4.70
CA LEU A 6 -4.19 -9.09 4.32
C LEU A 6 -4.74 -7.86 3.59
N ALA A 7 -4.31 -6.67 3.97
CA ALA A 7 -4.83 -5.41 3.44
C ALA A 7 -4.39 -5.12 1.98
N ILE A 8 -3.36 -5.80 1.48
CA ILE A 8 -2.79 -5.57 0.15
C ILE A 8 -3.47 -6.42 -0.94
N VAL A 9 -4.11 -7.53 -0.58
CA VAL A 9 -4.48 -8.54 -1.59
C VAL A 9 -5.93 -8.42 -2.04
N GLY A 10 -6.83 -7.81 -1.27
CA GLY A 10 -8.23 -7.62 -1.67
C GLY A 10 -8.99 -8.93 -1.94
N TRP A 11 -8.40 -10.08 -1.57
CA TRP A 11 -9.00 -11.41 -1.64
C TRP A 11 -8.99 -11.99 -0.23
N SER A 12 -10.15 -12.47 0.21
CA SER A 12 -10.34 -13.01 1.55
C SER A 12 -9.41 -14.19 1.78
N ALA A 13 -8.75 -14.20 2.94
CA ALA A 13 -7.89 -15.28 3.40
C ALA A 13 -8.56 -16.67 3.37
N THR A 14 -9.90 -16.71 3.28
CA THR A 14 -10.73 -17.91 3.26
C THR A 14 -10.59 -18.72 1.97
N ASP A 15 -10.38 -18.10 0.82
CA ASP A 15 -10.46 -18.81 -0.47
C ASP A 15 -9.20 -19.63 -0.77
N LEU A 16 -8.04 -19.10 -0.36
CA LEU A 16 -6.78 -19.81 -0.48
C LEU A 16 -6.68 -20.95 0.53
N VAL A 17 -7.11 -20.71 1.78
CA VAL A 17 -7.09 -21.72 2.84
C VAL A 17 -8.04 -22.87 2.51
N ALA A 18 -9.22 -22.58 1.95
CA ALA A 18 -10.18 -23.60 1.53
C ALA A 18 -9.63 -24.50 0.42
N ARG A 19 -9.10 -23.91 -0.66
CA ARG A 19 -8.54 -24.69 -1.78
C ARG A 19 -7.28 -25.48 -1.38
N GLN A 20 -6.56 -24.98 -0.39
CA GLN A 20 -5.28 -25.55 0.06
C GLN A 20 -5.47 -26.66 1.11
N LEU A 21 -6.44 -26.52 2.02
CA LEU A 21 -6.87 -27.62 2.90
C LEU A 21 -7.38 -28.80 2.08
N ILE A 22 -8.13 -28.56 1.01
CA ILE A 22 -8.60 -29.61 0.11
C ILE A 22 -7.41 -30.36 -0.51
N SER A 23 -6.38 -29.65 -1.00
CA SER A 23 -5.21 -30.30 -1.59
C SER A 23 -4.37 -31.11 -0.59
N VAL A 24 -4.20 -30.61 0.64
CA VAL A 24 -3.45 -31.30 1.70
C VAL A 24 -4.19 -32.54 2.19
N VAL A 25 -5.51 -32.43 2.39
CA VAL A 25 -6.34 -33.57 2.79
C VAL A 25 -6.37 -34.64 1.69
N VAL A 26 -6.55 -34.25 0.43
CA VAL A 26 -6.57 -35.20 -0.70
C VAL A 26 -5.23 -35.91 -0.85
N LEU A 27 -4.10 -35.20 -0.81
CA LEU A 27 -2.78 -35.80 -0.96
C LEU A 27 -2.39 -36.67 0.25
N SER A 28 -2.72 -36.23 1.47
CA SER A 28 -2.53 -37.01 2.70
C SER A 28 -3.36 -38.29 2.70
N MET A 29 -4.60 -38.22 2.21
CA MET A 29 -5.48 -39.38 2.13
C MET A 29 -5.01 -40.35 1.05
N LEU A 30 -4.56 -39.85 -0.11
CA LEU A 30 -4.01 -40.67 -1.20
C LEU A 30 -2.71 -41.39 -0.79
N CYS A 31 -1.78 -40.68 -0.14
CA CYS A 31 -0.52 -41.26 0.34
C CYS A 31 -0.73 -42.18 1.55
N GLY A 32 -1.67 -41.87 2.45
CA GLY A 32 -2.00 -42.75 3.58
C GLY A 32 -2.60 -44.08 3.12
N VAL A 33 -3.50 -44.04 2.13
CA VAL A 33 -4.11 -45.25 1.52
C VAL A 33 -3.08 -46.02 0.69
N GLY A 34 -2.26 -45.34 -0.11
CA GLY A 34 -1.21 -45.99 -0.89
C GLY A 34 -0.12 -46.63 -0.01
N GLY A 35 0.28 -45.94 1.07
CA GLY A 35 1.29 -46.42 2.01
C GLY A 35 0.82 -47.59 2.88
N SER A 36 -0.46 -47.60 3.28
CA SER A 36 -1.03 -48.72 4.04
C SER A 36 -1.14 -49.99 3.20
N LEU A 37 -1.42 -49.86 1.90
CA LEU A 37 -1.54 -50.97 0.96
C LEU A 37 -0.18 -51.55 0.52
N LEU A 38 0.89 -50.75 0.49
CA LEU A 38 2.18 -51.17 -0.10
C LEU A 38 3.25 -51.61 0.91
N VAL A 39 3.30 -51.04 2.13
CA VAL A 39 4.47 -51.22 3.04
C VAL A 39 4.06 -51.65 4.47
N GLY A 40 2.76 -51.69 4.78
CA GLY A 40 2.25 -52.04 6.11
C GLY A 40 2.12 -50.83 7.07
N GLY A 41 1.16 -50.91 7.98
CA GLY A 41 0.57 -49.77 8.72
C GLY A 41 1.54 -48.92 9.57
N VAL A 42 2.73 -49.43 9.91
CA VAL A 42 3.73 -48.69 10.71
C VAL A 42 4.40 -47.57 9.90
N TYR A 43 4.61 -47.76 8.59
CA TYR A 43 5.23 -46.74 7.72
C TYR A 43 4.24 -45.64 7.29
N ALA A 44 2.93 -45.89 7.45
CA ALA A 44 1.89 -44.90 7.16
C ALA A 44 1.99 -43.67 8.08
N VAL A 45 2.37 -43.86 9.35
CA VAL A 45 2.52 -42.76 10.33
C VAL A 45 3.72 -41.87 9.99
N GLY A 46 4.81 -42.45 9.48
CA GLY A 46 6.00 -41.71 9.02
C GLY A 46 5.71 -40.84 7.79
N PHE A 47 4.95 -41.36 6.82
CA PHE A 47 4.58 -40.60 5.62
C PHE A 47 3.58 -39.47 5.92
N VAL A 48 2.63 -39.69 6.82
CA VAL A 48 1.65 -38.67 7.24
C VAL A 48 2.34 -37.53 8.00
N THR A 49 3.28 -37.83 8.89
CA THR A 49 4.02 -36.81 9.64
C THR A 49 4.97 -36.01 8.76
N PHE A 50 5.65 -36.66 7.80
CA PHE A 50 6.53 -35.98 6.84
C PHE A 50 5.74 -35.11 5.84
N GLY A 51 4.59 -35.61 5.36
CA GLY A 51 3.65 -34.83 4.54
C GLY A 51 3.07 -33.63 5.28
N ALA A 52 2.76 -33.78 6.57
CA ALA A 52 2.30 -32.67 7.42
C ALA A 52 3.39 -31.61 7.63
N LEU A 53 4.65 -32.00 7.79
CA LEU A 53 5.77 -31.07 7.96
C LEU A 53 6.08 -30.26 6.68
N ILE A 54 6.03 -30.92 5.51
CA ILE A 54 6.23 -30.27 4.21
C ILE A 54 5.03 -29.37 3.86
N GLY A 55 3.82 -29.83 4.17
CA GLY A 55 2.59 -29.05 3.97
C GLY A 55 2.54 -27.74 4.75
N LEU A 56 3.28 -27.64 5.86
CA LEU A 56 3.30 -26.45 6.72
C LEU A 56 4.36 -25.41 6.31
N THR A 57 5.42 -25.80 5.59
CA THR A 57 6.54 -24.92 5.24
C THR A 57 6.44 -24.33 3.82
N ALA A 58 5.89 -25.06 2.86
CA ALA A 58 5.64 -24.57 1.49
C ALA A 58 4.72 -23.32 1.40
N PRO A 59 3.64 -23.19 2.21
CA PRO A 59 2.73 -22.04 2.13
C PRO A 59 3.38 -20.72 2.55
N VAL A 60 4.32 -20.77 3.50
CA VAL A 60 4.97 -19.57 4.04
C VAL A 60 5.90 -18.95 3.00
N ALA A 61 6.63 -19.76 2.24
CA ALA A 61 7.52 -19.29 1.18
C ALA A 61 6.73 -18.66 0.01
N MET A 62 5.63 -19.29 -0.40
CA MET A 62 4.78 -18.80 -1.49
C MET A 62 4.05 -17.50 -1.12
N LEU A 63 3.63 -17.36 0.14
CA LEU A 63 3.06 -16.12 0.66
C LEU A 63 4.09 -14.98 0.67
N ARG A 64 5.32 -15.24 1.13
CA ARG A 64 6.42 -14.26 1.14
C ARG A 64 6.80 -13.81 -0.28
N ALA A 65 6.84 -14.73 -1.24
CA ALA A 65 7.13 -14.41 -2.63
C ALA A 65 6.06 -13.49 -3.24
N ARG A 66 4.78 -13.79 -3.01
CA ARG A 66 3.66 -12.96 -3.49
C ARG A 66 3.64 -11.58 -2.84
N ALA A 67 3.91 -11.49 -1.54
CA ALA A 67 4.02 -10.21 -0.84
C ALA A 67 5.17 -9.35 -1.41
N LYS A 68 6.33 -9.95 -1.68
CA LYS A 68 7.47 -9.24 -2.29
C LYS A 68 7.13 -8.70 -3.68
N THR A 69 6.44 -9.47 -4.51
CA THR A 69 6.00 -9.02 -5.84
C THR A 69 5.01 -7.87 -5.73
N ARG A 70 3.98 -7.98 -4.89
CA ARG A 70 2.99 -6.91 -4.66
C ARG A 70 3.64 -5.61 -4.17
N ARG A 71 4.61 -5.70 -3.26
CA ARG A 71 5.35 -4.52 -2.77
C ARG A 71 6.11 -3.83 -3.89
N ARG A 72 6.82 -4.58 -4.74
CA ARG A 72 7.50 -4.03 -5.92
C ARG A 72 6.53 -3.35 -6.88
N THR A 73 5.40 -4.01 -7.18
CA THR A 73 4.36 -3.42 -8.04
C THR A 73 3.84 -2.11 -7.48
N PHE A 74 3.61 -2.02 -6.15
CA PHE A 74 3.20 -0.76 -5.54
C PHE A 74 4.27 0.33 -5.67
N VAL A 75 5.54 0.02 -5.39
CA VAL A 75 6.62 1.00 -5.49
C VAL A 75 6.76 1.51 -6.93
N HIS A 76 6.64 0.64 -7.93
CA HIS A 76 6.64 1.06 -9.33
C HIS A 76 5.45 1.97 -9.67
N ALA A 77 4.24 1.61 -9.23
CA ALA A 77 3.06 2.46 -9.42
C ALA A 77 3.18 3.79 -8.68
N PHE A 78 3.77 3.81 -7.49
CA PHE A 78 4.00 5.02 -6.71
C PHE A 78 4.99 5.96 -7.41
N SER A 79 6.04 5.41 -8.06
CA SER A 79 6.94 6.21 -8.89
C SER A 79 6.19 6.86 -10.06
N ALA A 80 5.42 6.07 -10.81
CA ALA A 80 4.63 6.58 -11.94
C ALA A 80 3.59 7.62 -11.50
N TYR A 81 2.99 7.42 -10.33
CA TYR A 81 2.11 8.40 -9.70
C TYR A 81 2.83 9.72 -9.43
N LEU A 82 4.04 9.70 -8.86
CA LEU A 82 4.82 10.92 -8.62
C LEU A 82 5.24 11.62 -9.91
N ASP A 83 5.54 10.86 -10.96
CA ASP A 83 5.82 11.42 -12.29
C ASP A 83 4.59 12.16 -12.84
N LEU A 84 3.40 11.56 -12.72
CA LEU A 84 2.13 12.21 -13.07
C LEU A 84 1.90 13.49 -12.25
N VAL A 85 2.14 13.46 -10.94
CA VAL A 85 2.04 14.64 -10.08
C VAL A 85 2.96 15.75 -10.60
N ASN A 86 4.20 15.42 -10.95
CA ASN A 86 5.16 16.39 -11.51
C ASN A 86 4.66 16.98 -12.84
N VAL A 87 4.10 16.17 -13.73
CA VAL A 87 3.50 16.63 -14.99
C VAL A 87 2.37 17.63 -14.75
N MET A 88 1.48 17.35 -13.80
CA MET A 88 0.36 18.26 -13.49
C MET A 88 0.81 19.53 -12.79
N LEU A 89 1.81 19.45 -11.91
CA LEU A 89 2.41 20.65 -11.31
C LEU A 89 3.06 21.55 -12.37
N ALA A 90 3.75 20.96 -13.35
CA ALA A 90 4.30 21.70 -14.50
C ALA A 90 3.20 22.36 -15.34
N GLY A 91 2.02 21.74 -15.41
CA GLY A 91 0.80 22.31 -16.02
C GLY A 91 0.12 23.41 -15.18
N GLY A 92 0.67 23.79 -14.03
CA GLY A 92 0.12 24.83 -13.16
C GLY A 92 -0.95 24.35 -12.18
N ALA A 93 -1.17 23.04 -12.04
CA ALA A 93 -2.10 22.52 -11.05
C ALA A 93 -1.62 22.82 -9.62
N GLY A 94 -2.54 23.11 -8.70
CA GLY A 94 -2.22 23.20 -7.28
C GLY A 94 -1.78 21.85 -6.71
N ILE A 95 -0.94 21.85 -5.67
CA ILE A 95 -0.36 20.62 -5.09
C ILE A 95 -1.41 19.57 -4.74
N GLU A 96 -2.47 19.93 -3.99
CA GLU A 96 -3.50 18.96 -3.62
C GLU A 96 -4.28 18.46 -4.84
N THR A 97 -4.59 19.34 -5.79
CA THR A 97 -5.27 18.98 -7.03
C THR A 97 -4.42 18.03 -7.88
N ALA A 98 -3.10 18.28 -7.99
CA ALA A 98 -2.18 17.43 -8.73
C ALA A 98 -2.06 16.03 -8.11
N LEU A 99 -2.06 15.93 -6.78
CA LEU A 99 -2.05 14.64 -6.08
C LEU A 99 -3.31 13.83 -6.38
N VAL A 100 -4.49 14.44 -6.27
CA VAL A 100 -5.76 13.76 -6.55
C VAL A 100 -5.87 13.38 -8.03
N ALA A 101 -5.59 14.32 -8.93
CA ALA A 101 -5.67 14.07 -10.37
C ALA A 101 -4.66 13.02 -10.85
N ALA A 102 -3.47 12.91 -10.23
CA ALA A 102 -2.54 11.81 -10.52
C ALA A 102 -3.05 10.45 -10.06
N ALA A 103 -3.76 10.41 -8.93
CA ALA A 103 -4.33 9.18 -8.43
C ALA A 103 -5.52 8.73 -9.27
N ASP A 104 -6.29 9.69 -9.81
CA ASP A 104 -7.43 9.45 -10.69
C ASP A 104 -7.00 9.09 -12.13
N ALA A 105 -5.86 9.61 -12.60
CA ALA A 105 -5.35 9.33 -13.94
C ALA A 105 -4.77 7.92 -14.10
N GLY A 106 -4.49 7.21 -13.01
CA GLY A 106 -3.94 5.87 -13.04
C GLY A 106 -4.91 4.79 -12.58
N ASP A 107 -4.69 3.58 -13.09
CA ASP A 107 -5.56 2.43 -12.90
C ASP A 107 -4.94 1.33 -12.03
N GLY A 108 -5.83 0.48 -11.49
CA GLY A 108 -5.48 -0.73 -10.78
C GLY A 108 -5.23 -0.53 -9.28
N TRP A 109 -4.99 -1.65 -8.61
CA TRP A 109 -5.00 -1.77 -7.15
C TRP A 109 -4.12 -0.74 -6.42
N ALA A 110 -2.95 -0.41 -6.97
CA ALA A 110 -2.05 0.55 -6.32
C ALA A 110 -2.64 1.97 -6.37
N PHE A 111 -3.20 2.39 -7.51
CA PHE A 111 -3.86 3.68 -7.68
C PHE A 111 -5.16 3.78 -6.89
N ASP A 112 -5.94 2.70 -6.80
CA ASP A 112 -7.11 2.63 -5.91
C ASP A 112 -6.73 2.87 -4.43
N ALA A 113 -5.61 2.29 -4.00
CA ALA A 113 -5.10 2.48 -2.65
C ALA A 113 -4.56 3.90 -2.40
N LEU A 114 -3.96 4.53 -3.41
CA LEU A 114 -3.56 5.94 -3.36
C LEU A 114 -4.79 6.84 -3.23
N ARG A 115 -5.80 6.68 -4.09
CA ARG A 115 -7.09 7.40 -4.01
C ARG A 115 -7.73 7.26 -2.64
N THR A 116 -7.86 6.04 -2.14
CA THR A 116 -8.41 5.76 -0.80
C THR A 116 -7.61 6.45 0.31
N GLY A 117 -6.27 6.50 0.19
CA GLY A 117 -5.40 7.19 1.12
C GLY A 117 -5.59 8.70 1.11
N LEU A 118 -5.72 9.30 -0.08
CA LEU A 118 -5.98 10.73 -0.26
C LEU A 118 -7.36 11.13 0.25
N ASP A 119 -8.39 10.33 -0.04
CA ASP A 119 -9.75 10.55 0.49
C ASP A 119 -9.77 10.51 2.02
N ARG A 120 -9.07 9.54 2.62
CA ARG A 120 -8.93 9.46 4.07
C ARG A 120 -8.22 10.67 4.66
N ALA A 121 -7.19 11.18 3.99
CA ALA A 121 -6.47 12.37 4.41
C ALA A 121 -7.41 13.58 4.42
N ARG A 122 -8.18 13.75 3.35
CA ARG A 122 -9.17 14.83 3.20
C ARG A 122 -10.25 14.76 4.28
N LEU A 123 -10.86 13.59 4.48
CA LEU A 123 -11.88 13.37 5.51
C LEU A 123 -11.35 13.63 6.93
N SER A 124 -10.09 13.26 7.17
CA SER A 124 -9.44 13.44 8.48
C SER A 124 -8.78 14.81 8.66
N ARG A 125 -8.85 15.70 7.65
CA ARG A 125 -8.11 16.98 7.58
C ARG A 125 -6.61 16.82 7.91
N ARG A 126 -6.00 15.73 7.46
CA ARG A 126 -4.57 15.45 7.61
C ARG A 126 -3.85 15.69 6.29
N SER A 127 -2.54 15.89 6.38
CA SER A 127 -1.67 15.97 5.20
C SER A 127 -1.78 14.67 4.38
N PRO A 128 -1.95 14.74 3.04
CA PRO A 128 -2.00 13.54 2.19
C PRO A 128 -0.70 12.72 2.33
N TRP A 129 0.44 13.38 2.47
CA TRP A 129 1.73 12.73 2.70
C TRP A 129 1.77 11.94 4.01
N SER A 130 1.07 12.41 5.06
CA SER A 130 1.00 11.68 6.33
C SER A 130 0.20 10.37 6.22
N GLU A 131 -0.88 10.35 5.45
CA GLU A 131 -1.65 9.12 5.17
C GLU A 131 -0.88 8.16 4.27
N LEU A 132 -0.21 8.67 3.23
CA LEU A 132 0.63 7.86 2.35
C LEU A 132 1.80 7.23 3.10
N ARG A 133 2.42 7.97 4.02
CA ARG A 133 3.44 7.42 4.94
C ARG A 133 2.84 6.31 5.81
N THR A 134 1.66 6.53 6.37
CA THR A 134 0.96 5.52 7.19
C THR A 134 0.62 4.27 6.38
N LEU A 135 0.21 4.42 5.13
CA LEU A 135 0.01 3.33 4.19
C LEU A 135 1.31 2.55 3.95
N GLY A 136 2.42 3.24 3.67
CA GLY A 136 3.73 2.61 3.49
C GLY A 136 4.20 1.85 4.73
N MET A 137 4.03 2.42 5.93
CA MET A 137 4.35 1.75 7.20
C MET A 137 3.49 0.50 7.39
N ARG A 138 2.18 0.61 7.14
CA ARG A 138 1.26 -0.53 7.24
C ARG A 138 1.67 -1.65 6.32
N TRP A 139 2.24 -1.37 5.15
CA TRP A 139 2.56 -2.34 4.09
C TRP A 139 4.03 -2.76 4.04
N GLY A 140 4.87 -2.18 4.90
CA GLY A 140 6.32 -2.46 4.92
C GLY A 140 7.01 -2.00 3.64
N LEU A 141 6.65 -0.80 3.16
CA LEU A 141 7.19 -0.13 1.97
C LEU A 141 8.08 1.04 2.40
N ASN A 142 9.35 0.77 2.66
CA ASN A 142 10.26 1.76 3.25
C ASN A 142 10.47 2.97 2.32
N GLU A 143 10.54 2.74 1.02
CA GLU A 143 10.73 3.77 -0.01
C GLU A 143 9.56 4.78 0.00
N VAL A 144 8.34 4.28 0.12
CA VAL A 144 7.13 5.13 0.21
C VAL A 144 7.12 5.91 1.53
N VAL A 145 7.53 5.27 2.63
CA VAL A 145 7.61 5.91 3.95
C VAL A 145 8.62 7.05 3.96
N GLU A 146 9.76 6.87 3.30
CA GLU A 146 10.82 7.85 3.18
C GLU A 146 10.38 9.04 2.34
N VAL A 147 9.88 8.80 1.11
CA VAL A 147 9.41 9.85 0.21
C VAL A 147 8.25 10.63 0.81
N ALA A 148 7.24 9.95 1.36
CA ALA A 148 6.11 10.64 1.97
C ALA A 148 6.53 11.38 3.26
N GLY A 149 7.52 10.86 3.99
CA GLY A 149 8.08 11.53 5.16
C GLY A 149 8.79 12.84 4.81
N SER A 150 9.65 12.82 3.80
CA SER A 150 10.37 14.03 3.34
C SER A 150 9.40 15.07 2.80
N MET A 151 8.41 14.67 2.00
CA MET A 151 7.40 15.59 1.46
C MET A 151 6.50 16.18 2.55
N ASN A 152 6.16 15.42 3.59
CA ASN A 152 5.39 15.95 4.71
C ASN A 152 6.15 17.06 5.46
N LEU A 153 7.47 16.89 5.66
CA LEU A 153 8.31 17.91 6.27
C LEU A 153 8.43 19.15 5.37
N SER A 154 8.72 18.96 4.09
CA SER A 154 8.88 20.06 3.12
C SER A 154 7.57 20.82 2.88
N GLY A 155 6.44 20.12 2.80
CA GLY A 155 5.12 20.71 2.59
C GLY A 155 4.68 21.66 3.71
N VAL A 156 4.98 21.31 4.96
CA VAL A 156 4.69 22.19 6.12
C VAL A 156 5.47 23.51 6.03
N HIS A 157 6.73 23.45 5.60
CA HIS A 157 7.56 24.66 5.42
C HIS A 157 7.05 25.50 4.23
N GLY A 158 6.78 24.88 3.09
CA GLY A 158 6.27 25.57 1.90
C GLY A 158 4.88 26.20 2.12
N ALA A 159 3.97 25.51 2.80
CA ALA A 159 2.65 26.02 3.13
C ALA A 159 2.72 27.23 4.08
N ARG A 160 3.62 27.20 5.06
CA ARG A 160 3.84 28.32 5.99
C ARG A 160 4.44 29.55 5.28
N ILE A 161 5.38 29.34 4.35
CA ILE A 161 5.95 30.43 3.55
C ILE A 161 4.87 31.07 2.66
N ARG A 162 4.07 30.27 1.92
CA ARG A 162 2.98 30.81 1.10
C ARG A 162 1.94 31.59 1.90
N SER A 163 1.52 31.06 3.05
CA SER A 163 0.53 31.75 3.91
C SER A 163 1.08 33.07 4.45
N SER A 164 2.36 33.10 4.85
CA SER A 164 3.02 34.34 5.23
C SER A 164 3.11 35.35 4.08
N LEU A 165 3.42 34.90 2.86
CA LEU A 165 3.47 35.76 1.67
C LEU A 165 2.08 36.29 1.29
N ALA A 166 1.04 35.46 1.37
CA ALA A 166 -0.34 35.87 1.13
C ALA A 166 -0.78 36.95 2.14
N ALA A 167 -0.54 36.72 3.44
CA ALA A 167 -0.84 37.72 4.46
C ALA A 167 -0.08 39.03 4.24
N ARG A 168 1.18 38.96 3.79
CA ARG A 168 1.97 40.15 3.43
C ARG A 168 1.37 40.88 2.23
N ALA A 169 1.00 40.16 1.18
CA ALA A 169 0.37 40.72 -0.01
C ALA A 169 -0.96 41.42 0.32
N ASP A 170 -1.80 40.79 1.16
CA ASP A 170 -3.06 41.39 1.61
C ASP A 170 -2.82 42.65 2.44
N SER A 171 -1.80 42.65 3.31
CA SER A 171 -1.43 43.86 4.07
C SER A 171 -0.92 45.00 3.18
N MET A 172 -0.24 44.69 2.07
CA MET A 172 0.23 45.71 1.11
C MET A 172 -0.95 46.27 0.31
N ARG A 173 -1.86 45.41 -0.17
CA ARG A 173 -3.09 45.84 -0.85
C ARG A 173 -3.96 46.73 0.04
N ALA A 174 -4.13 46.37 1.31
CA ALA A 174 -4.92 47.16 2.26
C ALA A 174 -4.31 48.56 2.49
N ARG A 175 -2.98 48.68 2.56
CA ARG A 175 -2.30 49.98 2.66
C ARG A 175 -2.48 50.83 1.40
N GLN A 176 -2.37 50.22 0.22
CA GLN A 176 -2.58 50.92 -1.05
C GLN A 176 -4.01 51.45 -1.18
N VAL A 177 -5.03 50.71 -0.71
CA VAL A 177 -6.41 51.20 -0.69
C VAL A 177 -6.56 52.38 0.28
N ALA A 178 -6.01 52.28 1.49
CA ALA A 178 -6.08 53.36 2.48
C ALA A 178 -5.36 54.65 2.03
N GLU A 179 -4.31 54.54 1.22
CA GLU A 179 -3.57 55.68 0.65
C GLU A 179 -4.33 56.36 -0.51
N ILE A 180 -5.21 55.64 -1.22
CA ILE A 180 -6.08 56.21 -2.26
C ILE A 180 -7.29 56.92 -1.66
N GLU A 181 -7.75 56.51 -0.47
CA GLU A 181 -8.90 57.10 0.22
C GLU A 181 -8.57 58.33 1.09
N ALA A 182 -7.28 58.63 1.29
CA ALA A 182 -6.79 59.78 2.08
C ALA A 182 -6.46 61.00 1.20
#